data_AF-A0A4Q7YV55-F1
#
_entry.id   AF-A0A4Q7YV55-F1
#
_cell.length_a   1.000
_cell.length_b   1.000
_cell.length_c   1.000
_cell.angle_alpha   90.00
_cell.angle_beta   90.00
_cell.angle_gamma   90.00
#
_symmetry.space_group_name_H-M   'P 1'
#
loop_
_entity.id
_entity.type
_entity.pdbx_description
1 polymer ?
#
loop_
_entity_poly.entity_id
_entity_poly.type
_entity_poly.pdbx_seq_one_letter_code
_entity_poly.pdbx_strand_id
1 'polypeptide(L)'
;MEQFGYELRMERERRQITLETICTVTKVSLRHLEALEAGRYAELPGGVFRKGIVRSYLSAVGLEEPLWLERFDAMLQANGAASEEEGWTEFAENVRKNRGGRSGRRLDSRWIGVAVMVAVLVVFGWGVWKFVLHGRLFL
;
A
#
# COMPACT_ATOMS: atom_id res chain seq x y z
N MET A 1 8.50 -22.32 -17.74
CA MET A 1 8.13 -21.18 -16.87
C MET A 1 6.65 -20.98 -17.03
N GLU A 2 5.90 -20.93 -15.94
CA GLU A 2 4.50 -20.53 -16.02
C GLU A 2 4.41 -19.06 -16.46
N GLN A 3 3.52 -18.80 -17.41
CA GLN A 3 3.41 -17.52 -18.10
C GLN A 3 3.10 -16.35 -17.13
N PHE A 4 2.34 -16.60 -16.06
CA PHE A 4 1.96 -15.60 -15.07
C PHE A 4 3.17 -15.02 -14.31
N GLY A 5 4.02 -15.87 -13.73
CA GLY A 5 5.20 -15.42 -12.97
C GLY A 5 6.20 -14.66 -13.85
N TYR A 6 6.36 -15.10 -15.10
CA TYR A 6 7.19 -14.42 -16.08
C TYR A 6 6.67 -13.01 -16.41
N GLU A 7 5.36 -12.85 -16.64
CA GLU A 7 4.77 -11.54 -16.90
C GLU A 7 4.89 -10.59 -15.70
N LEU A 8 4.71 -11.08 -14.47
CA LEU A 8 4.94 -10.29 -13.26
C LEU A 8 6.37 -9.75 -13.19
N ARG A 9 7.34 -10.59 -13.53
CA ARG A 9 8.74 -10.22 -13.59
C ARG A 9 8.99 -9.14 -14.64
N MET A 10 8.45 -9.32 -15.85
CA MET A 10 8.58 -8.33 -16.92
C MET A 10 8.03 -6.97 -16.52
N GLU A 11 6.83 -6.92 -15.94
CA GLU A 11 6.21 -5.67 -15.50
C GLU A 11 7.00 -4.98 -14.38
N ARG A 12 7.60 -5.76 -13.47
CA ARG A 12 8.48 -5.22 -12.43
C ARG A 12 9.77 -4.66 -13.02
N GLU A 13 10.45 -5.42 -13.88
CA GLU A 13 11.70 -5.01 -14.53
C GLU A 13 11.49 -3.76 -15.41
N ARG A 14 10.36 -3.67 -16.12
CA ARG A 14 9.96 -2.49 -16.89
C ARG A 14 9.85 -1.22 -16.03
N ARG A 15 9.46 -1.37 -14.77
CA ARG A 15 9.38 -0.28 -13.79
C ARG A 15 10.67 -0.09 -12.99
N GLN A 16 11.71 -0.86 -13.28
CA GLN A 16 13.01 -0.82 -12.62
C GLN A 16 12.92 -1.05 -11.10
N ILE A 17 11.94 -1.83 -10.65
CA ILE A 17 11.74 -2.17 -9.24
C ILE A 17 12.51 -3.46 -8.95
N THR A 18 13.29 -3.49 -7.88
CA THR A 18 14.02 -4.70 -7.47
C THR A 18 13.18 -5.55 -6.51
N LEU A 19 13.47 -6.85 -6.42
CA LEU A 19 12.77 -7.72 -5.48
C LEU A 19 13.05 -7.33 -4.02
N GLU A 20 14.23 -6.79 -3.73
CA GLU A 20 14.59 -6.28 -2.39
C GLU A 20 13.73 -5.07 -2.01
N THR A 21 13.39 -4.22 -2.99
CA THR A 21 12.50 -3.08 -2.78
C THR A 21 11.10 -3.59 -2.40
N ILE A 22 10.57 -4.57 -3.15
CA ILE A 22 9.27 -5.19 -2.85
C ILE A 22 9.30 -5.85 -1.48
N CYS A 23 10.34 -6.62 -1.16
CA CYS A 23 10.54 -7.24 0.15
C CYS A 23 10.53 -6.19 1.28
N THR A 24 11.21 -5.05 1.08
CA THR A 24 11.31 -3.98 2.09
C THR A 24 9.95 -3.37 2.40
N VAL A 25 9.15 -3.09 1.36
CA VAL A 25 7.83 -2.43 1.47
C VAL A 25 6.74 -3.39 1.93
N THR A 26 6.74 -4.62 1.42
CA THR A 26 5.66 -5.60 1.65
C THR A 26 5.92 -6.53 2.83
N LYS A 27 7.17 -6.67 3.27
CA LYS A 27 7.65 -7.69 4.23
C LYS A 27 7.46 -9.14 3.76
N VAL A 28 7.16 -9.35 2.48
CA VAL A 28 7.22 -10.67 1.88
C VAL A 28 8.68 -11.05 1.67
N SER A 29 9.09 -12.23 2.13
CA SER A 29 10.48 -12.69 1.99
C SER A 29 10.90 -12.83 0.54
N LEU A 30 12.15 -12.48 0.24
CA LEU A 30 12.76 -12.58 -1.09
C LEU A 30 12.51 -13.95 -1.76
N ARG A 31 12.71 -15.04 -1.02
CA ARG A 31 12.48 -16.43 -1.48
C ARG A 31 11.09 -16.64 -2.07
N HIS A 32 10.04 -16.07 -1.45
CA HIS A 32 8.68 -16.22 -1.95
C HIS A 32 8.41 -15.34 -3.18
N LEU A 33 9.05 -14.18 -3.28
CA LEU A 33 8.94 -13.34 -4.47
C LEU A 33 9.63 -14.00 -5.67
N GLU A 34 10.81 -14.60 -5.46
CA GLU A 34 11.51 -15.39 -6.48
C GLU A 34 10.70 -16.62 -6.90
N ALA A 35 10.11 -17.34 -5.94
CA ALA A 35 9.24 -18.47 -6.23
C ALA A 35 8.01 -18.04 -7.04
N LEU A 36 7.42 -16.89 -6.72
CA LEU A 36 6.29 -16.32 -7.46
C LEU A 36 6.66 -16.03 -8.92
N GLU A 37 7.77 -15.33 -9.17
CA GLU A 37 8.23 -15.03 -10.54
C GLU A 37 8.64 -16.29 -11.33
N ALA A 38 9.12 -17.31 -10.63
CA ALA A 38 9.52 -18.58 -11.24
C ALA A 38 8.36 -19.57 -11.48
N GLY A 39 7.14 -19.25 -11.04
CA GLY A 39 5.99 -20.17 -11.11
C GLY A 39 6.11 -21.36 -10.14
N ARG A 40 6.89 -21.23 -9.07
CA ARG A 40 7.04 -22.28 -8.05
C ARG A 40 6.03 -22.09 -6.92
N TYR A 41 4.74 -22.13 -7.22
CA TYR A 41 3.69 -21.81 -6.24
C TYR A 41 3.55 -22.82 -5.10
N ALA A 42 4.11 -24.02 -5.25
CA ALA A 42 4.22 -25.00 -4.17
C ALA A 42 5.20 -24.54 -3.06
N GLU A 43 6.17 -23.68 -3.37
CA GLU A 43 7.09 -23.09 -2.39
C GLU A 43 6.49 -21.86 -1.68
N LEU A 44 5.35 -21.35 -2.17
CA LEU A 44 4.62 -20.30 -1.50
C LEU A 44 3.87 -20.88 -0.29
N PRO A 45 3.73 -20.11 0.79
CA PRO A 45 2.83 -20.45 1.87
C PRO A 45 1.43 -20.76 1.32
N GLY A 46 0.89 -21.92 1.70
CA GLY A 46 -0.40 -22.42 1.23
C GLY A 46 -1.58 -21.54 1.62
N GLY A 47 -2.75 -21.87 1.06
CA GLY A 47 -4.00 -21.17 1.27
C GLY A 47 -3.90 -19.67 1.01
N VAL A 48 -4.34 -18.97 2.03
CA VAL A 48 -4.68 -17.54 2.03
C VAL A 48 -3.51 -16.61 1.76
N PHE A 49 -2.33 -17.08 2.15
CA PHE A 49 -1.11 -16.32 2.07
C PHE A 49 -0.61 -16.23 0.64
N ARG A 50 -0.91 -17.22 -0.21
CA ARG A 50 -0.52 -17.23 -1.62
C ARG A 50 -1.10 -16.01 -2.34
N LYS A 51 -2.41 -15.78 -2.21
CA LYS A 51 -3.10 -14.61 -2.79
C LYS A 51 -2.69 -13.29 -2.14
N GLY A 52 -2.43 -13.30 -0.83
CA GLY A 52 -1.90 -12.15 -0.11
C GLY A 52 -0.52 -11.70 -0.60
N ILE A 53 0.36 -12.65 -0.94
CA ILE A 53 1.68 -12.40 -1.51
C ILE A 53 1.54 -11.78 -2.90
N VAL A 54 0.70 -12.35 -3.76
CA VAL A 54 0.43 -11.81 -5.11
C VAL A 54 -0.10 -10.38 -5.00
N ARG A 55 -1.11 -10.13 -4.17
CA ARG A 55 -1.65 -8.78 -3.93
C ARG A 55 -0.57 -7.80 -3.49
N SER A 56 0.27 -8.21 -2.54
CA SER A 56 1.34 -7.35 -2.03
C SER A 56 2.37 -7.02 -3.10
N TYR A 57 2.72 -7.98 -3.95
CA TYR A 57 3.58 -7.78 -5.11
C TYR A 57 2.98 -6.77 -6.10
N LEU A 58 1.72 -6.97 -6.49
CA LEU A 58 1.00 -6.10 -7.43
C LEU A 58 0.93 -4.66 -6.91
N SER A 59 0.58 -4.51 -5.62
CA SER A 59 0.53 -3.20 -4.96
C SER A 59 1.90 -2.50 -4.94
N ALA A 60 2.98 -3.24 -4.68
CA ALA A 60 4.34 -2.68 -4.68
C ALA A 60 4.84 -2.29 -6.09
N VAL A 61 4.41 -3.02 -7.12
CA VAL A 61 4.76 -2.71 -8.52
C VAL A 61 3.83 -1.65 -9.13
N GLY A 62 2.65 -1.41 -8.54
CA GLY A 62 1.64 -0.50 -9.08
C GLY A 62 0.85 -1.09 -10.23
N LEU A 63 0.57 -2.40 -10.17
CA LEU A 63 -0.29 -3.12 -11.11
C LEU A 63 -1.73 -3.16 -10.63
N GLU A 64 -2.67 -3.21 -11.56
CA GLU A 64 -4.11 -3.26 -11.28
C GLU A 64 -4.52 -4.61 -10.66
N GLU A 65 -4.71 -4.64 -9.34
CA GLU A 65 -4.94 -5.90 -8.60
C GLU A 65 -6.07 -6.79 -9.15
N PRO A 66 -7.27 -6.28 -9.49
CA PRO A 66 -8.41 -7.13 -9.86
C PRO A 66 -8.11 -8.09 -11.01
N LEU A 67 -7.58 -7.57 -12.13
CA LEU A 67 -7.30 -8.35 -13.33
C LEU A 67 -6.25 -9.43 -13.09
N TRP A 68 -5.19 -9.09 -12.35
CA TRP A 68 -4.11 -10.03 -12.07
C TRP A 68 -4.51 -11.12 -11.08
N LEU A 69 -5.32 -10.78 -10.08
CA LEU A 69 -5.83 -11.74 -9.11
C LEU A 69 -6.83 -12.71 -9.74
N GLU A 70 -7.69 -12.25 -10.65
CA GLU A 70 -8.61 -13.13 -11.39
C GLU A 70 -7.84 -14.16 -12.24
N ARG A 71 -6.80 -13.71 -12.96
CA ARG A 71 -5.91 -14.60 -13.73
C ARG A 71 -5.20 -15.61 -12.82
N PHE A 72 -4.77 -15.18 -11.65
CA PHE A 72 -4.12 -16.04 -10.67
C PHE A 72 -5.08 -17.10 -10.12
N ASP A 73 -6.32 -16.71 -9.78
CA ASP A 73 -7.36 -17.62 -9.30
C ASP A 73 -7.70 -18.67 -10.38
N ALA A 74 -7.93 -18.24 -11.62
CA ALA A 74 -8.22 -19.15 -12.73
C ALA A 74 -7.11 -20.20 -12.94
N MET A 75 -5.85 -19.77 -12.79
CA MET A 75 -4.68 -20.63 -12.88
C MET A 75 -4.59 -21.62 -11.69
N LEU A 76 -4.94 -21.18 -10.48
CA LEU A 76 -4.96 -22.03 -9.29
C LEU A 76 -6.06 -23.11 -9.35
N GLN A 77 -7.23 -22.74 -9.88
CA GLN A 77 -8.37 -23.63 -10.11
C GLN A 77 -8.04 -24.69 -11.17
N ALA A 78 -7.39 -24.28 -12.27
CA ALA A 78 -6.92 -25.22 -13.29
C ALA A 78 -5.90 -26.24 -12.74
N ASN A 79 -5.10 -25.85 -11.75
CA ASN A 79 -4.13 -26.72 -11.08
C ASN A 79 -4.70 -27.50 -9.87
N GLY A 80 -6.02 -27.44 -9.63
CA GLY A 80 -6.71 -28.30 -8.64
C GLY A 80 -6.55 -27.89 -7.17
N ALA A 81 -6.12 -26.67 -6.86
CA ALA A 81 -5.93 -26.20 -5.48
C ALA A 81 -7.18 -25.52 -4.87
N ALA A 82 -8.37 -25.99 -5.24
CA ALA A 82 -9.66 -25.33 -5.01
C ALA A 82 -10.19 -25.36 -3.55
N SER A 83 -9.57 -26.12 -2.64
CA SER A 83 -10.21 -26.52 -1.37
C SER A 83 -10.03 -25.57 -0.17
N GLU A 84 -9.33 -24.45 -0.31
CA GLU A 84 -8.96 -23.56 0.83
C GLU A 84 -9.74 -22.23 0.89
N GLU A 85 -10.72 -21.99 0.01
CA GLU A 85 -11.36 -20.67 -0.18
C GLU A 85 -12.45 -20.30 0.86
N GLU A 86 -13.23 -21.25 1.38
CA GLU A 86 -14.43 -20.94 2.17
C GLU A 86 -14.16 -20.28 3.53
N GLY A 87 -13.15 -20.75 4.29
CA GLY A 87 -12.79 -20.14 5.58
C GLY A 87 -12.01 -18.83 5.45
N TRP A 88 -11.53 -18.51 4.24
CA TRP A 88 -10.67 -17.35 4.03
C TRP A 88 -11.42 -16.07 3.69
N THR A 89 -12.53 -16.15 2.96
CA THR A 89 -13.33 -14.97 2.63
C THR A 89 -13.75 -14.23 3.90
N GLU A 90 -14.13 -14.97 4.94
CA GLU A 90 -14.47 -14.47 6.27
C GLU A 90 -13.25 -13.88 7.02
N PHE A 91 -12.10 -14.57 7.02
CA PHE A 91 -10.86 -14.04 7.64
C PHE A 91 -10.36 -12.77 6.92
N ALA A 92 -10.40 -12.74 5.59
CA ALA A 92 -10.01 -11.61 4.76
C ALA A 92 -10.97 -10.42 4.95
N GLU A 93 -12.28 -10.67 5.05
CA GLU A 93 -13.26 -9.64 5.36
C GLU A 93 -13.00 -9.05 6.75
N ASN A 94 -12.75 -9.89 7.76
CA ASN A 94 -12.41 -9.44 9.10
C ASN A 94 -11.10 -8.62 9.15
N VAL A 95 -10.05 -9.04 8.44
CA VAL A 95 -8.80 -8.27 8.33
C VAL A 95 -9.00 -6.98 7.54
N ARG A 96 -9.80 -6.97 6.47
CA ARG A 96 -10.14 -5.76 5.70
C ARG A 96 -10.93 -4.76 6.54
N LYS A 97 -11.93 -5.23 7.28
CA LYS A 97 -12.70 -4.44 8.25
C LYS A 97 -11.78 -3.84 9.31
N ASN A 98 -10.79 -4.59 9.77
CA ASN A 98 -9.80 -4.10 10.74
C ASN A 98 -8.72 -3.18 10.12
N ARG A 99 -8.45 -3.29 8.81
CA ARG A 99 -7.53 -2.43 8.03
C ARG A 99 -8.19 -1.17 7.47
N GLY A 100 -9.52 -1.07 7.49
CA GLY A 100 -10.29 0.11 7.07
C GLY A 100 -9.88 1.42 7.77
N GLY A 101 -9.11 1.35 8.85
CA GLY A 101 -8.52 2.52 9.53
C GLY A 101 -7.30 3.17 8.87
N ARG A 102 -6.85 2.76 7.67
CA ARG A 102 -5.68 3.39 7.00
C ARG A 102 -5.79 3.72 5.51
N SER A 103 -6.97 3.56 4.90
CA SER A 103 -7.25 4.11 3.56
C SER A 103 -8.01 5.44 3.64
N GLY A 104 -7.44 6.37 4.39
CA GLY A 104 -7.88 7.75 4.41
C GLY A 104 -6.64 8.58 4.13
N ARG A 105 -6.67 9.30 3.01
CA ARG A 105 -5.92 10.52 2.72
C ARG A 105 -5.52 11.22 4.03
N ARG A 106 -4.40 10.82 4.64
CA ARG A 106 -3.89 11.45 5.85
C ARG A 106 -3.40 12.80 5.36
N LEU A 107 -4.23 13.82 5.52
CA LEU A 107 -3.74 15.19 5.58
C LEU A 107 -2.57 15.12 6.58
N ASP A 108 -1.38 15.27 6.03
CA ASP A 108 -0.14 15.02 6.72
C ASP A 108 -0.14 15.87 8.00
N SER A 109 -0.20 15.22 9.17
CA SER A 109 -0.39 15.88 10.48
C SER A 109 0.70 16.92 10.77
N ARG A 110 1.76 16.90 9.96
CA ARG A 110 2.83 17.89 9.82
C ARG A 110 2.33 19.30 9.46
N TRP A 111 1.24 19.43 8.68
CA TRP A 111 0.71 20.73 8.26
C TRP A 111 -0.15 21.42 9.31
N ILE A 112 -0.66 20.68 10.30
CA ILE A 112 -1.41 21.25 11.43
C ILE A 112 -0.49 22.16 12.25
N GLY A 113 0.76 21.72 12.50
CA GLY A 113 1.76 22.55 13.19
C GLY A 113 2.11 23.84 12.43
N VAL A 114 2.26 23.75 11.10
CA VAL A 114 2.54 24.91 10.24
C VAL A 114 1.36 25.88 10.22
N ALA A 115 0.12 25.38 10.11
CA ALA A 115 -1.08 26.21 10.14
C ALA A 115 -1.24 26.95 11.48
N VAL A 116 -0.98 26.28 12.61
CA VAL A 116 -0.99 26.90 13.94
C VAL A 116 0.09 27.97 14.05
N MET A 117 1.32 27.68 13.59
CA MET A 117 2.42 28.65 13.61
C MET A 117 2.10 29.91 12.79
N VAL A 118 1.54 29.75 11.58
CA VAL A 118 1.15 30.88 10.72
C VAL A 118 0.02 31.69 11.35
N ALA A 119 -0.99 31.03 11.94
CA ALA A 119 -2.08 31.72 12.62
C ALA A 119 -1.58 32.56 13.81
N VAL A 120 -0.65 32.01 14.60
CA VAL A 120 -0.02 32.73 15.72
C VAL A 120 0.72 33.97 15.21
N LEU A 121 1.54 33.84 14.16
CA LEU A 121 2.27 34.97 13.56
C LEU A 121 1.34 36.08 13.05
N VAL A 122 0.21 35.71 12.44
CA VAL A 122 -0.79 36.68 11.96
C VAL A 122 -1.44 37.42 13.12
N VAL A 123 -1.81 36.73 14.21
CA VAL A 123 -2.40 37.35 15.40
C VAL A 123 -1.41 38.30 16.08
N PHE A 124 -0.16 37.89 16.23
CA PHE A 124 0.90 38.75 16.78
C PHE A 124 1.14 39.97 15.91
N GLY A 125 1.27 39.79 14.60
CA GLY A 125 1.45 40.89 13.65
C GLY A 125 0.29 41.89 13.70
N TRP A 126 -0.96 41.39 13.76
CA TRP A 126 -2.14 42.25 13.88
C TRP A 126 -2.19 42.99 15.22
N GLY A 127 -1.83 42.34 16.33
CA GLY A 127 -1.76 42.95 17.64
C GLY A 127 -0.72 44.07 17.72
N VAL A 128 0.48 43.83 17.20
CA VAL A 128 1.55 44.84 17.11
C VAL A 128 1.14 46.00 16.21
N TRP A 129 0.59 45.71 15.02
CA TRP A 129 0.12 46.75 14.11
C TRP A 129 -0.96 47.61 14.75
N LYS A 130 -1.97 47.00 15.39
CA LYS A 130 -3.01 47.73 16.12
C LYS A 130 -2.42 48.58 17.25
N PHE A 131 -1.52 48.02 18.06
CA PHE A 131 -0.89 48.72 19.18
C PHE A 131 -0.06 49.93 18.70
N VAL A 132 0.71 49.77 17.63
CA VAL A 132 1.55 50.84 17.06
C VAL A 132 0.72 51.90 16.32
N LEU A 133 -0.32 51.52 15.58
CA LEU A 133 -1.19 52.46 14.88
C LEU A 133 -2.15 53.20 15.82
N HIS A 134 -2.72 52.54 16.84
CA HIS A 134 -3.62 53.20 17.81
C HIS A 134 -2.88 53.91 18.95
N GLY A 135 -1.63 53.54 19.23
CA GLY A 135 -0.79 54.27 20.20
C GLY A 135 -0.41 55.68 19.74
N ARG A 136 -0.53 55.98 18.44
CA ARG A 136 -0.23 57.30 17.84
C ARG A 136 -1.42 58.27 17.76
N LEU A 137 -2.60 57.90 18.26
CA LEU A 137 -3.79 58.76 18.30
C LEU A 137 -4.06 59.37 19.69
N PHE A 138 -3.24 59.06 20.70
CA PHE A 138 -3.38 59.55 22.08
C PHE A 138 -2.18 60.36 22.58
N LEU A 139 -1.43 61.01 21.68
CA LEU A 139 -0.49 62.08 22.03
C LEU A 139 -0.70 63.30 21.14
#